data_AF-A0A453H2D2-F1
#
_entry.id   AF-A0A453H2D2-F1
#
_cell.length_a   1.000
_cell.length_b   1.000
_cell.length_c   1.000
_cell.angle_alpha   90.00
_cell.angle_beta   90.00
_cell.angle_gamma   90.00
#
_symmetry.space_group_name_H-M   'P 1'
#
loop_
_entity.id
_entity.type
_entity.pdbx_description
1 polymer ?
#
loop_
_entity_poly.entity_id
_entity_poly.type
_entity_poly.pdbx_seq_one_letter_code
_entity_poly.pdbx_strand_id
1 'polypeptide(L)'
;AIKVDPKDATLYSNRSLCHLRIGEAHDALVDADACIRLRPDWPKGYCRKGAALTALKDHKEACDAYMAAVKLDPSNQELHEAFWEAVAAMKAELGAGQSGSSSDSD
;
A
#
# COMPACT_ATOMS: atom_id res chain seq x y z
N ALA A 1 7.46 30.88 -3.56
CA ALA A 1 7.81 29.45 -3.47
C ALA A 1 7.56 28.98 -2.05
N ILE A 2 6.72 27.96 -1.83
CA ILE A 2 6.57 27.33 -0.52
C ILE A 2 7.90 26.65 -0.22
N LYS A 3 8.54 27.00 0.90
CA LYS A 3 9.74 26.29 1.37
C LYS A 3 9.31 24.87 1.72
N VAL A 4 9.60 23.94 0.81
CA VAL A 4 9.44 22.50 1.04
C VAL A 4 10.58 22.10 1.96
N ASP A 5 10.26 21.70 3.19
CA ASP A 5 11.24 21.01 4.02
C ASP A 5 11.40 19.59 3.44
N PRO A 6 12.56 19.23 2.87
CA PRO A 6 12.78 17.91 2.29
C PRO A 6 12.73 16.79 3.35
N LYS A 7 12.62 17.12 4.64
CA LYS A 7 12.52 16.18 5.76
C LYS A 7 11.09 16.02 6.31
N ASP A 8 10.10 16.73 5.77
CA ASP A 8 8.73 16.57 6.24
C ASP A 8 8.07 15.33 5.64
N ALA A 9 8.05 14.23 6.39
CA ALA A 9 7.36 13.01 6.03
C ALA A 9 5.86 13.23 5.72
N THR A 10 5.23 14.24 6.33
CA THR A 10 3.82 14.58 6.10
C THR A 10 3.60 15.03 4.66
N LEU A 11 4.54 15.80 4.11
CA LEU A 11 4.47 16.27 2.73
C LEU A 11 4.53 15.10 1.74
N TYR A 12 5.46 14.16 1.93
CA TYR A 12 5.52 12.95 1.10
C TYR A 12 4.27 12.08 1.27
N SER A 13 3.72 11.95 2.47
CA SER A 13 2.47 11.22 2.68
C SER A 13 1.28 11.84 1.94
N ASN A 14 1.20 13.18 1.90
CA ASN A 14 0.15 13.90 1.19
C ASN A 14 0.34 13.82 -0.32
N ARG A 15 1.58 13.96 -0.81
CA ARG A 15 1.90 13.86 -2.23
C ARG A 15 1.66 12.44 -2.77
N SER A 16 2.01 11.42 -1.99
CA SER A 16 1.68 10.02 -2.28
C SER A 16 0.17 9.81 -2.49
N LEU A 17 -0.66 10.39 -1.61
CA LEU A 17 -2.11 10.35 -1.78
C LEU A 17 -2.58 11.08 -3.04
N CYS A 18 -2.00 12.23 -3.36
CA CYS A 18 -2.32 12.96 -4.59
C CYS A 18 -2.00 12.13 -5.82
N HIS A 19 -0.82 11.51 -5.89
CA HIS A 19 -0.43 10.61 -6.98
C HIS A 19 -1.40 9.43 -7.12
N LEU A 20 -1.83 8.81 -6.01
CA LEU A 20 -2.85 7.76 -6.05
C LEU A 20 -4.17 8.24 -6.68
N ARG A 21 -4.61 9.45 -6.33
CA ARG A 21 -5.87 10.01 -6.84
C ARG A 21 -5.83 10.35 -8.33
N ILE A 22 -4.64 10.56 -8.90
CA ILE A 22 -4.46 10.83 -10.33
C ILE A 22 -3.98 9.59 -11.11
N GLY A 23 -3.89 8.43 -10.45
CA GLY A 23 -3.52 7.15 -11.09
C GLY A 23 -2.03 6.88 -11.19
N GLU A 24 -1.18 7.72 -10.60
CA GLU A 24 0.29 7.61 -10.62
C GLU A 24 0.78 6.73 -9.45
N ALA A 25 0.39 5.46 -9.43
CA ALA A 25 0.66 4.58 -8.30
C ALA A 25 2.16 4.32 -8.04
N HIS A 26 3.01 4.36 -9.07
CA HIS A 26 4.47 4.25 -8.91
C HIS A 26 5.06 5.46 -8.18
N ASP A 27 4.67 6.68 -8.56
CA ASP A 27 5.14 7.90 -7.88
C ASP A 27 4.58 7.98 -6.46
N ALA A 28 3.37 7.46 -6.23
CA ALA A 28 2.83 7.30 -4.89
C ALA A 28 3.68 6.38 -4.01
N LEU A 29 4.19 5.28 -4.57
CA LEU A 29 5.06 4.33 -3.88
C LEU A 29 6.40 4.98 -3.51
N VAL A 30 7.02 5.71 -4.44
CA VAL A 30 8.28 6.44 -4.18
C VAL A 30 8.13 7.41 -3.01
N ASP A 31 7.03 8.14 -2.96
CA ASP A 31 6.73 9.06 -1.86
C ASP A 31 6.41 8.35 -0.55
N ALA A 32 5.71 7.22 -0.60
CA ALA A 32 5.47 6.41 0.59
C ALA A 32 6.77 5.87 1.19
N ASP A 33 7.70 5.38 0.36
CA ASP A 33 9.01 4.94 0.80
C ASP A 33 9.85 6.09 1.37
N ALA A 34 9.77 7.29 0.77
CA ALA A 34 10.40 8.48 1.33
C ALA A 34 9.84 8.83 2.72
N CYS A 35 8.52 8.75 2.89
CA CYS A 35 7.85 8.95 4.18
C CYS A 35 8.37 7.96 5.24
N ILE A 36 8.46 6.67 4.91
CA ILE A 36 8.97 5.62 5.81
C ILE A 36 10.44 5.86 6.17
N ARG A 37 11.29 6.24 5.21
CA ARG A 37 12.71 6.54 5.49
C ARG A 37 12.88 7.72 6.44
N LEU A 38 12.01 8.74 6.33
CA LEU A 38 12.04 9.93 7.18
C LEU A 38 11.44 9.66 8.55
N ARG A 39 10.38 8.86 8.62
CA ARG A 39 9.65 8.52 9.85
C ARG A 39 9.22 7.04 9.85
N PRO A 40 10.12 6.11 10.23
CA PRO A 40 9.83 4.68 10.25
C PRO A 40 8.90 4.28 11.40
N ASP A 41 8.66 5.17 12.36
CA ASP A 41 7.75 4.99 13.48
C ASP A 41 6.33 5.47 13.19
N TRP A 42 6.07 5.96 11.97
CA TRP A 42 4.79 6.56 11.61
C TRP A 42 3.95 5.61 10.75
N PRO A 43 2.83 5.05 11.27
CA PRO A 43 2.00 4.07 10.56
C PRO A 43 1.51 4.56 9.20
N LYS A 44 1.31 5.88 9.05
CA LYS A 44 0.77 6.47 7.82
C LYS A 44 1.69 6.27 6.61
N GLY A 45 3.01 6.22 6.79
CA GLY A 45 3.94 5.93 5.69
C GLY A 45 3.72 4.54 5.11
N TYR A 46 3.60 3.54 5.98
CA TYR A 46 3.31 2.15 5.61
C TYR A 46 1.90 1.99 5.01
N CYS A 47 0.91 2.70 5.53
CA CYS A 47 -0.44 2.75 4.95
C CYS A 47 -0.42 3.29 3.51
N ARG A 48 0.32 4.39 3.25
CA ARG A 48 0.48 4.92 1.89
C ARG A 48 1.17 3.93 0.96
N LYS A 49 2.18 3.21 1.46
CA LYS A 49 2.89 2.16 0.71
C LYS A 49 1.94 1.03 0.33
N GLY A 50 1.15 0.54 1.28
CA GLY A 50 0.11 -0.48 1.04
C GLY A 50 -0.89 -0.03 -0.02
N ALA A 51 -1.38 1.21 0.05
CA ALA A 51 -2.34 1.74 -0.92
C ALA A 51 -1.74 1.85 -2.33
N ALA A 52 -0.49 2.30 -2.45
CA ALA A 52 0.22 2.35 -3.72
C ALA A 52 0.43 0.97 -4.33
N LEU A 53 0.85 -0.02 -3.52
CA LEU A 53 1.04 -1.40 -3.96
C LEU A 53 -0.29 -2.07 -4.37
N THR A 54 -1.37 -1.84 -3.62
CA THR A 54 -2.72 -2.28 -4.02
C THR A 54 -3.13 -1.71 -5.38
N ALA A 55 -2.87 -0.42 -5.63
CA ALA A 55 -3.15 0.20 -6.93
C ALA A 55 -2.29 -0.38 -8.07
N LEU A 56 -1.08 -0.86 -7.75
CA LEU A 56 -0.19 -1.58 -8.66
C LEU A 56 -0.53 -3.08 -8.80
N LYS A 57 -1.56 -3.57 -8.09
CA LYS A 57 -1.94 -4.99 -7.98
C LYS A 57 -0.86 -5.88 -7.37
N ASP A 58 0.07 -5.29 -6.63
CA ASP A 58 1.08 -6.01 -5.87
C ASP A 58 0.53 -6.32 -4.45
N HIS A 59 -0.49 -7.17 -4.40
CA HIS A 59 -1.29 -7.37 -3.18
C HIS A 59 -0.52 -8.06 -2.06
N LYS A 60 0.48 -8.87 -2.38
CA LYS A 60 1.31 -9.55 -1.38
C LYS A 60 2.17 -8.53 -0.64
N GLU A 61 2.89 -7.68 -1.36
CA GLU A 61 3.72 -6.63 -0.80
C GLU A 61 2.86 -5.55 -0.11
N ALA A 62 1.64 -5.31 -0.61
CA ALA A 62 0.66 -4.45 0.05
C ALA A 62 0.26 -4.98 1.43
N CYS A 63 0.00 -6.29 1.57
CA CYS A 63 -0.31 -6.92 2.85
C CYS A 63 0.82 -6.74 3.85
N ASP A 64 2.08 -6.92 3.43
CA ASP A 64 3.25 -6.74 4.30
C ASP A 64 3.37 -5.29 4.78
N ALA A 65 3.11 -4.32 3.90
CA ALA A 65 3.10 -2.91 4.25
C ALA A 65 1.98 -2.56 5.24
N TYR A 66 0.75 -3.00 5.01
CA TYR A 66 -0.35 -2.77 5.95
C TYR A 66 -0.14 -3.47 7.29
N MET A 67 0.41 -4.70 7.30
CA MET A 67 0.77 -5.39 8.53
C MET A 67 1.81 -4.59 9.34
N ALA A 68 2.81 -3.98 8.68
CA ALA A 68 3.77 -3.12 9.36
C ALA A 68 3.08 -1.88 9.96
N ALA A 69 2.11 -1.28 9.26
CA ALA A 69 1.32 -0.16 9.77
C ALA A 69 0.51 -0.57 11.02
N VAL A 70 -0.19 -1.71 10.97
CA VAL A 70 -0.99 -2.24 12.10
C VAL A 70 -0.10 -2.57 13.31
N LYS A 71 1.13 -3.04 13.10
CA LYS A 71 2.07 -3.28 14.21
C LYS A 71 2.49 -2.00 14.93
N LEU A 72 2.57 -0.87 14.21
CA LEU A 72 2.91 0.43 14.78
C LEU A 72 1.70 1.09 15.47
N ASP A 73 0.49 0.92 14.94
CA ASP A 73 -0.74 1.39 15.55
C ASP A 73 -1.84 0.32 15.49
N PRO A 74 -1.86 -0.60 16.47
CA PRO A 74 -2.82 -1.70 16.50
C PRO A 74 -4.22 -1.26 16.91
N SER A 75 -4.40 -0.01 17.35
CA SER A 75 -5.71 0.54 17.74
C SER A 75 -6.46 1.16 16.56
N ASN A 76 -5.78 1.33 15.42
CA ASN A 76 -6.34 2.01 14.27
C ASN A 76 -7.15 1.05 13.39
N GLN A 77 -8.47 1.19 13.49
CA GLN A 77 -9.43 0.39 12.75
C GLN A 77 -9.26 0.49 11.22
N GLU A 78 -8.93 1.68 10.68
CA GLU A 78 -8.73 1.87 9.24
C GLU A 78 -7.55 1.03 8.72
N LEU A 79 -6.49 0.86 9.52
CA LEU A 79 -5.34 0.03 9.14
C LEU A 79 -5.67 -1.46 9.13
N HIS A 80 -6.49 -1.91 10.09
CA HIS A 80 -6.97 -3.29 10.11
C HIS A 80 -7.86 -3.59 8.90
N GLU A 81 -8.77 -2.68 8.58
CA GLU A 81 -9.64 -2.81 7.40
C GLU A 81 -8.83 -2.88 6.11
N ALA A 82 -7.88 -1.95 5.92
CA ALA A 82 -7.01 -1.93 4.75
C ALA A 82 -6.15 -3.19 4.64
N PHE A 83 -5.66 -3.73 5.76
CA PHE A 83 -4.94 -5.00 5.79
C PHE A 83 -5.82 -6.17 5.32
N TRP A 84 -7.02 -6.30 5.88
CA TRP A 84 -7.93 -7.39 5.51
C TRP A 84 -8.43 -7.30 4.07
N GLU A 85 -8.64 -6.09 3.56
CA GLU A 85 -8.96 -5.86 2.15
C GLU A 85 -7.82 -6.33 1.24
N ALA A 86 -6.57 -5.98 1.56
CA ALA A 86 -5.42 -6.45 0.80
C ALA A 86 -5.29 -7.98 0.84
N VAL A 87 -5.54 -8.62 2.00
CA VAL A 87 -5.51 -10.08 2.14
C VAL A 87 -6.62 -10.74 1.32
N ALA A 88 -7.82 -10.15 1.28
CA ALA A 88 -8.92 -10.63 0.47
C ALA A 88 -8.59 -10.56 -1.02
N ALA A 89 -8.02 -9.44 -1.49
CA ALA A 89 -7.56 -9.26 -2.86
C ALA A 89 -6.50 -10.30 -3.25
N MET A 90 -5.47 -10.48 -2.42
CA MET A 90 -4.41 -11.48 -2.64
C MET A 90 -4.99 -12.90 -2.78
N LYS A 91 -5.94 -13.27 -1.92
CA LYS A 91 -6.59 -14.59 -1.96
C LYS A 91 -7.46 -14.77 -3.20
N ALA A 92 -8.18 -13.73 -3.63
CA ALA A 92 -9.01 -13.78 -4.82
C ALA A 92 -8.16 -14.07 -6.07
N GLU A 93 -6.99 -13.44 -6.19
CA GLU A 93 -6.06 -13.69 -7.30
C GLU A 93 -5.48 -15.11 -7.26
N LEU A 94 -5.06 -15.59 -6.08
CA LEU A 94 -4.55 -16.95 -5.91
C LEU A 94 -5.61 -18.02 -6.25
N GLY A 95 -6.87 -17.77 -5.91
CA GLY A 95 -8.00 -18.66 -6.24
C GLY A 95 -8.34 -18.65 -7.74
N ALA A 96 -8.28 -17.49 -8.39
CA ALA A 96 -8.55 -17.37 -9.83
C ALA A 96 -7.48 -18.08 -10.70
N GLY A 97 -6.24 -18.20 -10.22
CA GLY A 97 -5.18 -18.92 -10.93
C GLY A 97 -5.35 -20.44 -10.97
N GLN A 98 -6.19 -21.03 -10.11
CA GLN A 98 -6.37 -22.49 -10.01
C GLN A 98 -7.53 -23.02 -10.87
N SER A 99 -8.46 -22.18 -11.32
CA SER A 99 -9.62 -22.60 -12.11
C SER A 99 -9.37 -22.70 -13.63
N GLY A 100 -8.17 -22.37 -14.10
CA GLY A 100 -7.83 -22.31 -15.53
C GLY A 100 -7.10 -23.54 -16.12
N SER A 101 -7.00 -24.67 -15.42
CA SER A 101 -6.21 -25.84 -15.88
C SER A 101 -6.99 -27.12 -16.23
N SER A 102 -8.32 -27.07 -16.34
CA SER A 102 -9.12 -28.24 -16.72
C SER A 102 -9.97 -27.98 -17.97
N SER A 103 -9.46 -28.35 -19.14
CA SER A 103 -10.15 -28.65 -20.43
C SER A 103 -9.07 -28.56 -21.53
N ASP A 104 -8.85 -29.47 -22.47
CA ASP A 104 -9.52 -30.70 -22.87
C ASP A 104 -8.46 -31.61 -23.52
N SER A 105 -8.56 -32.92 -23.34
CA SER A 105 -7.91 -33.92 -24.20
C SER A 105 -8.78 -35.17 -24.16
N ASP A 106 -9.84 -35.15 -24.97
CA ASP A 106 -10.52 -36.36 -25.46
C ASP A 106 -9.71 -36.99 -26.61
#